data_AF-A0A0B1S731-F1
#
_entry.id   AF-A0A0B1S731-F1
#
_cell.length_a   1.000
_cell.length_b   1.000
_cell.length_c   1.000
_cell.angle_alpha   90.00
_cell.angle_beta   90.00
_cell.angle_gamma   90.00
#
_symmetry.space_group_name_H-M   'P 1'
#
loop_
_entity.id
_entity.type
_entity.pdbx_description
1 polymer ?
#
loop_
_entity_poly.entity_id
_entity_poly.type
_entity_poly.pdbx_seq_one_letter_code
_entity_poly.pdbx_strand_id
1 'polypeptide(L)'
;MVEMLIFMLAVCVAIGMCAEQPECMTANGKAFTWVATACSDKHPGCKDIFPYDAKAKKISPSCIATKNAKKLAISMCPNSCRLCCVTPEHNCEDNEDSPIPCERLSKAICEAKEMREFLAKNCPGTCGFCKESQPPQPSQPADDCPPDNASCPRWAANGYCKSPYYSIAEKRKSCGHICKLC
;
A
#
# COMPACT_ATOMS: atom_id res chain seq x y z
N MET A 1 -22.09 33.16 -4.07
CA MET A 1 -22.00 31.74 -4.49
C MET A 1 -20.84 30.98 -3.84
N VAL A 2 -19.73 31.63 -3.45
CA VAL A 2 -18.61 30.97 -2.73
C VAL A 2 -18.92 30.79 -1.23
N GLU A 3 -19.64 31.72 -0.60
CA GLU A 3 -19.98 31.62 0.83
C GLU A 3 -20.97 30.49 1.17
N MET A 4 -21.78 30.04 0.20
CA MET A 4 -22.72 28.93 0.39
C MET A 4 -22.02 27.56 0.42
N LEU A 5 -20.83 27.45 -0.18
CA LEU A 5 -20.01 26.24 -0.18
C LEU A 5 -19.26 26.05 1.14
N ILE A 6 -18.84 27.16 1.76
CA ILE A 6 -18.12 27.16 3.04
C ILE A 6 -19.05 26.75 4.19
N PHE A 7 -20.31 27.19 4.16
CA PHE A 7 -21.32 26.75 5.13
C PHE A 7 -21.69 25.27 5.00
N MET A 8 -21.71 24.69 3.79
CA MET A 8 -21.94 23.26 3.59
C MET A 8 -20.80 22.40 4.17
N LEU A 9 -19.55 22.87 4.10
CA LEU A 9 -18.39 22.18 4.72
C LEU A 9 -18.40 22.28 6.25
N ALA A 10 -18.83 23.42 6.80
CA ALA A 10 -18.88 23.63 8.26
C ALA A 10 -19.98 22.79 8.95
N VAL A 11 -21.11 22.56 8.28
CA VAL A 11 -22.19 21.72 8.83
C VAL A 11 -21.76 20.25 8.92
N CYS A 12 -20.96 19.73 7.97
CA CYS A 12 -20.47 18.35 8.03
C CYS A 12 -19.69 18.02 9.32
N VAL A 13 -18.96 18.99 9.89
CA VAL A 13 -18.17 18.80 11.11
C VAL A 13 -19.03 18.79 12.38
N ALA A 14 -20.14 19.55 12.42
CA ALA A 14 -20.93 19.77 13.62
C ALA A 14 -21.98 18.68 13.91
N ILE A 15 -22.50 18.00 12.88
CA ILE A 15 -23.52 16.94 13.02
C ILE A 15 -22.96 15.51 12.96
N GLY A 16 -21.63 15.33 12.96
CA GLY A 16 -21.03 13.99 12.95
C GLY A 16 -21.40 13.17 11.71
N MET A 17 -21.70 13.84 10.60
CA MET A 17 -21.98 13.23 9.30
C MET A 17 -20.84 13.51 8.30
N CYS A 18 -19.59 13.51 8.76
CA CYS A 18 -18.55 12.97 7.92
C CYS A 18 -18.77 11.46 7.94
N ALA A 19 -19.58 10.94 7.01
CA ALA A 19 -19.45 9.54 6.66
C ALA A 19 -18.03 9.42 6.08
N GLU A 20 -17.05 9.17 6.94
CA GLU A 20 -15.75 8.63 6.52
C GLU A 20 -16.09 7.51 5.55
N GLN A 21 -15.60 7.64 4.31
CA GLN A 21 -15.76 6.63 3.28
C GLN A 21 -15.47 5.28 3.94
N PRO A 22 -16.41 4.33 3.92
CA PRO A 22 -16.24 3.10 4.66
C PRO A 22 -15.02 2.36 4.07
N GLU A 23 -13.95 2.26 4.87
CA GLU A 23 -12.65 1.81 4.41
C GLU A 23 -12.75 0.42 3.76
N CYS A 24 -12.17 0.26 2.57
CA CYS A 24 -12.25 -0.98 1.78
C CYS A 24 -13.68 -1.45 1.46
N MET A 25 -14.68 -0.57 1.53
CA MET A 25 -16.05 -0.85 1.14
C MET A 25 -16.42 -0.07 -0.12
N THR A 26 -17.45 -0.56 -0.81
CA THR A 26 -18.09 0.14 -1.93
C THR A 26 -18.67 1.48 -1.48
N ALA A 27 -18.85 2.43 -2.41
CA ALA A 27 -19.38 3.77 -2.11
C ALA A 27 -20.70 3.77 -1.31
N ASN A 28 -21.51 2.72 -1.44
CA ASN A 28 -22.78 2.56 -0.71
C ASN A 28 -22.61 1.98 0.70
N GLY A 29 -21.39 1.60 1.11
CA GLY A 29 -21.08 1.00 2.42
C GLY A 29 -21.74 -0.35 2.70
N LYS A 30 -22.34 -0.99 1.69
CA LYS A 30 -23.12 -2.24 1.87
C LYS A 30 -22.32 -3.52 1.62
N ALA A 31 -21.17 -3.40 0.96
CA ALA A 31 -20.31 -4.51 0.59
C ALA A 31 -18.85 -4.06 0.55
N PHE A 32 -17.95 -5.00 0.83
CA PHE A 32 -16.51 -4.80 0.64
C PHE A 32 -16.17 -4.67 -0.85
N THR A 33 -15.14 -3.88 -1.16
CA THR A 33 -14.49 -3.98 -2.46
C THR A 33 -13.81 -5.33 -2.57
N TRP A 34 -13.62 -5.86 -3.77
CA TRP A 34 -12.89 -7.12 -3.93
C TRP A 34 -11.43 -6.98 -3.45
N VAL A 35 -10.86 -5.77 -3.61
CA VAL A 35 -9.53 -5.37 -3.15
C VAL A 35 -9.38 -5.54 -1.65
N ALA A 36 -10.44 -5.39 -0.86
CA ALA A 36 -10.45 -5.61 0.59
C ALA A 36 -9.91 -7.00 1.00
N THR A 37 -10.01 -7.99 0.11
CA THR A 37 -9.59 -9.38 0.32
C THR A 37 -8.62 -9.87 -0.78
N ALA A 38 -8.00 -8.97 -1.54
CA ALA A 38 -7.14 -9.33 -2.67
C ALA A 38 -5.73 -9.79 -2.27
N CYS A 39 -5.29 -9.45 -1.07
CA CYS A 39 -4.00 -9.85 -0.51
C CYS A 39 -4.12 -11.11 0.36
N SER A 40 -3.00 -11.61 0.88
CA SER A 40 -2.96 -12.75 1.81
C SER A 40 -2.57 -12.30 3.22
N ASP A 41 -3.03 -13.03 4.24
CA ASP A 41 -2.53 -12.85 5.60
C ASP A 41 -1.08 -13.32 5.71
N LYS A 42 -0.28 -12.61 6.52
CA LYS A 42 1.12 -12.98 6.82
C LYS A 42 1.22 -13.85 8.06
N HIS A 43 0.20 -13.82 8.92
CA HIS A 43 0.14 -14.59 10.15
C HIS A 43 -0.92 -15.70 10.05
N PRO A 44 -0.63 -16.95 10.46
CA PRO A 44 -1.58 -18.07 10.33
C PRO A 44 -2.75 -18.01 11.31
N GLY A 45 -2.57 -17.42 12.50
CA GLY A 45 -3.57 -17.34 13.58
C GLY A 45 -4.41 -16.05 13.60
N CYS A 46 -4.78 -15.51 12.44
CA CYS A 46 -5.46 -14.21 12.38
C CYS A 46 -6.83 -14.18 13.05
N LYS A 47 -7.56 -15.30 13.04
CA LYS A 47 -8.86 -15.41 13.71
C LYS A 47 -8.75 -15.37 15.23
N ASP A 48 -7.64 -15.85 15.79
CA ASP A 48 -7.41 -15.88 17.23
C ASP A 48 -6.98 -14.49 17.75
N ILE A 49 -6.16 -13.77 16.96
CA ILE A 49 -5.74 -12.40 17.28
C ILE A 49 -6.88 -11.41 17.06
N PHE A 50 -7.59 -11.56 15.94
CA PHE A 50 -8.70 -10.72 15.54
C PHE A 50 -9.93 -11.59 15.32
N PRO A 51 -10.74 -11.85 16.36
CA PRO A 51 -12.00 -12.54 16.19
C PRO A 51 -12.85 -11.78 15.16
N TYR A 52 -13.26 -12.47 14.10
CA TYR A 52 -14.10 -11.91 13.04
C TYR A 52 -15.16 -12.91 12.60
N ASP A 53 -16.28 -12.38 12.10
CA ASP A 53 -17.32 -13.17 11.43
C ASP A 53 -17.09 -13.10 9.92
N ALA A 54 -16.80 -14.24 9.31
CA ALA A 54 -16.59 -14.34 7.86
C ALA A 54 -17.82 -13.90 7.04
N LYS A 55 -19.02 -13.96 7.61
CA LYS A 55 -20.28 -13.53 6.97
C LYS A 55 -20.62 -12.07 7.23
N ALA A 56 -19.92 -11.40 8.16
CA ALA A 56 -20.17 -10.00 8.44
C ALA A 56 -19.85 -9.14 7.22
N LYS A 57 -20.75 -8.20 6.93
CA LYS A 57 -20.58 -7.18 5.88
C LYS A 57 -19.88 -5.91 6.40
N LYS A 58 -19.15 -6.01 7.51
CA LYS A 58 -18.46 -4.90 8.18
C LYS A 58 -17.14 -5.38 8.76
N ILE A 59 -16.16 -4.49 8.87
CA ILE A 59 -14.86 -4.78 9.45
C ILE A 59 -15.08 -5.19 10.91
N SER A 60 -14.37 -6.22 11.38
CA SER A 60 -14.48 -6.64 12.77
C SER A 60 -14.02 -5.51 13.70
N PRO A 61 -14.76 -5.18 14.77
CA PRO A 61 -14.32 -4.19 15.74
C PRO A 61 -12.94 -4.50 16.33
N SER A 62 -12.55 -5.77 16.45
CA SER A 62 -11.22 -6.17 16.94
C SER A 62 -10.08 -5.67 16.03
N CYS A 63 -10.30 -5.65 14.71
CA CYS A 63 -9.31 -5.18 13.74
C CYS A 63 -9.11 -3.66 13.81
N ILE A 64 -10.08 -2.89 14.30
CA ILE A 64 -10.06 -1.42 14.31
C ILE A 64 -10.23 -0.81 15.70
N ALA A 65 -10.19 -1.63 16.76
CA ALA A 65 -10.44 -1.20 18.14
C ALA A 65 -9.52 -0.06 18.59
N THR A 66 -8.28 -0.06 18.11
CA THR A 66 -7.29 1.00 18.35
C THR A 66 -6.45 1.23 17.10
N LYS A 67 -5.75 2.36 17.03
CA LYS A 67 -4.77 2.63 15.96
C LYS A 67 -3.70 1.54 15.85
N ASN A 68 -3.28 0.97 16.98
CA ASN A 68 -2.29 -0.11 17.01
C ASN A 68 -2.87 -1.44 16.54
N ALA A 69 -4.10 -1.78 16.96
CA ALA A 69 -4.80 -2.96 16.47
C ALA A 69 -4.97 -2.89 14.94
N LYS A 70 -5.34 -1.72 14.41
CA LYS A 70 -5.46 -1.47 12.96
C LYS A 70 -4.12 -1.63 12.23
N LYS A 71 -3.04 -1.03 12.74
CA LYS A 71 -1.70 -1.21 12.16
C LYS A 71 -1.27 -2.69 12.17
N LEU A 72 -1.54 -3.40 13.25
CA LEU A 72 -1.25 -4.83 13.35
C LEU A 72 -2.11 -5.66 12.37
N ALA A 73 -3.40 -5.35 12.26
CA ALA A 73 -4.31 -5.98 11.31
C ALA A 73 -3.84 -5.78 9.87
N ILE A 74 -3.48 -4.56 9.47
CA ILE A 74 -2.97 -4.26 8.12
C ILE A 74 -1.67 -5.00 7.82
N SER A 75 -0.76 -5.08 8.81
CA SER A 75 0.55 -5.68 8.59
C SER A 75 0.54 -7.20 8.61
N MET A 76 -0.23 -7.83 9.51
CA MET A 76 -0.20 -9.28 9.76
C MET A 76 -1.43 -10.02 9.23
N CYS A 77 -2.61 -9.41 9.30
CA CYS A 77 -3.90 -10.04 9.02
C CYS A 77 -4.80 -9.24 8.06
N PRO A 78 -4.27 -8.64 6.96
CA PRO A 78 -5.03 -7.72 6.14
C PRO A 78 -6.18 -8.40 5.37
N ASN A 79 -6.08 -9.68 5.01
CA ASN A 79 -7.17 -10.40 4.34
C ASN A 79 -8.29 -10.72 5.34
N SER A 80 -7.93 -11.34 6.48
CA SER A 80 -8.89 -11.69 7.54
C SER A 80 -9.63 -10.47 8.07
N CYS A 81 -8.95 -9.34 8.21
CA CYS A 81 -9.55 -8.08 8.64
C CYS A 81 -10.20 -7.27 7.50
N ARG A 82 -10.13 -7.75 6.25
CA ARG A 82 -10.67 -7.09 5.04
C ARG A 82 -10.11 -5.68 4.83
N LEU A 83 -8.83 -5.53 5.13
CA LEU A 83 -8.04 -4.31 5.08
C LEU A 83 -6.96 -4.34 3.99
N CYS A 84 -7.03 -5.28 3.04
CA CYS A 84 -6.05 -5.34 1.95
C CYS A 84 -5.96 -4.03 1.16
N CYS A 85 -7.05 -3.27 1.02
CA CYS A 85 -7.03 -2.01 0.25
C CYS A 85 -6.14 -0.91 0.86
N VAL A 86 -5.87 -0.96 2.17
CA VAL A 86 -4.99 -0.01 2.86
C VAL A 86 -3.59 -0.57 3.09
N THR A 87 -3.27 -1.73 2.51
CA THR A 87 -1.91 -2.27 2.53
C THR A 87 -1.03 -1.50 1.54
N PRO A 88 0.29 -1.37 1.78
CA PRO A 88 1.20 -0.67 0.86
C PRO A 88 1.18 -1.18 -0.58
N GLU A 89 0.73 -2.42 -0.80
CA GLU A 89 0.60 -3.03 -2.11
C GLU A 89 -0.61 -2.51 -2.89
N HIS A 90 -1.71 -2.14 -2.21
CA HIS A 90 -2.97 -1.69 -2.82
C HIS A 90 -3.33 -0.23 -2.54
N ASN A 91 -2.63 0.44 -1.61
CA ASN A 91 -2.96 1.77 -1.12
C ASN A 91 -2.32 2.88 -1.98
N CYS A 92 -2.65 2.89 -3.26
CA CYS A 92 -2.35 3.94 -4.23
C CYS A 92 -3.52 4.07 -5.21
N GLU A 93 -3.52 5.16 -5.98
CA GLU A 93 -4.55 5.41 -6.98
C GLU A 93 -4.26 4.65 -8.27
N ASP A 94 -5.33 4.20 -8.93
CA ASP A 94 -5.24 3.69 -10.29
C ASP A 94 -5.14 4.86 -11.29
N ASN A 95 -4.64 4.59 -12.49
CA ASN A 95 -4.56 5.61 -13.54
C ASN A 95 -5.96 5.90 -14.10
N GLU A 96 -6.42 7.14 -13.97
CA GLU A 96 -7.73 7.57 -14.50
C GLU A 96 -7.81 7.45 -16.03
N ASP A 97 -6.68 7.57 -16.73
CA ASP A 97 -6.57 7.40 -18.19
C ASP A 97 -6.33 5.95 -18.62
N SER A 98 -6.53 4.97 -17.71
CA SER A 98 -6.39 3.55 -18.02
C SER A 98 -7.29 3.16 -19.20
N PRO A 99 -6.75 2.46 -20.24
CA PRO A 99 -7.56 1.96 -21.35
C PRO A 99 -8.62 0.92 -20.92
N ILE A 100 -8.56 0.43 -19.68
CA ILE A 100 -9.48 -0.55 -19.11
C ILE A 100 -10.09 -0.07 -17.79
N PRO A 101 -11.33 -0.48 -17.47
CA PRO A 101 -11.95 -0.13 -16.19
C PRO A 101 -11.36 -0.97 -15.05
N CYS A 102 -10.48 -0.37 -14.23
CA CYS A 102 -9.80 -1.05 -13.12
C CYS A 102 -10.78 -1.69 -12.12
N GLU A 103 -11.93 -1.07 -11.86
CA GLU A 103 -12.96 -1.59 -10.95
C GLU A 103 -13.51 -2.98 -11.30
N ARG A 104 -13.40 -3.38 -12.57
CA ARG A 104 -13.90 -4.68 -13.07
C ARG A 104 -12.83 -5.77 -13.09
N LEU A 105 -11.60 -5.45 -12.70
CA LEU A 105 -10.53 -6.44 -12.64
C LEU A 105 -10.79 -7.43 -11.51
N SER A 106 -10.42 -8.68 -11.79
CA SER A 106 -10.46 -9.75 -10.81
C SER A 106 -9.04 -10.19 -10.47
N LYS A 107 -8.88 -10.89 -9.35
CA LYS A 107 -7.62 -11.48 -8.93
C LYS A 107 -6.95 -12.30 -10.05
N ALA A 108 -7.71 -13.11 -10.79
CA ALA A 108 -7.18 -13.93 -11.87
C ALA A 108 -6.55 -13.10 -13.00
N ILE A 109 -7.10 -11.91 -13.30
CA ILE A 109 -6.55 -11.01 -14.31
C ILE A 109 -5.28 -10.33 -13.78
N CYS A 110 -5.27 -9.91 -12.52
CA CYS A 110 -4.09 -9.32 -11.88
C CYS A 110 -2.93 -10.33 -11.73
N GLU A 111 -3.21 -11.62 -11.61
CA GLU A 111 -2.21 -12.68 -11.53
C GLU A 111 -1.70 -13.16 -12.91
N ALA A 112 -2.34 -12.73 -14.00
CA ALA A 112 -1.92 -13.09 -15.35
C ALA A 112 -0.56 -12.45 -15.68
N LYS A 113 0.46 -13.29 -15.89
CA LYS A 113 1.84 -12.84 -16.15
C LYS A 113 1.95 -11.86 -17.31
N GLU A 114 1.26 -12.15 -18.42
CA GLU A 114 1.23 -11.30 -19.63
C GLU A 114 0.66 -9.89 -19.36
N MET A 115 -0.23 -9.76 -18.37
CA MET A 115 -0.89 -8.50 -18.04
C MET A 115 -0.14 -7.68 -16.99
N ARG A 116 0.88 -8.24 -16.35
CA ARG A 116 1.50 -7.64 -15.15
C ARG A 116 2.00 -6.22 -15.40
N GLU A 117 2.80 -6.01 -16.44
CA GLU A 117 3.37 -4.69 -16.75
C GLU A 117 2.28 -3.67 -17.09
N PHE A 118 1.29 -4.10 -17.89
CA PHE A 118 0.16 -3.26 -18.26
C PHE A 118 -0.67 -2.86 -17.03
N LEU A 119 -0.97 -3.81 -16.14
CA LEU A 119 -1.77 -3.56 -14.94
C LEU A 119 -1.00 -2.81 -13.86
N ALA A 120 0.32 -3.01 -13.76
CA ALA A 120 1.15 -2.21 -12.87
C ALA A 120 1.13 -0.73 -13.29
N LYS A 121 1.14 -0.44 -14.60
CA LYS A 121 1.06 0.95 -15.08
C LYS A 121 -0.33 1.56 -14.94
N ASN A 122 -1.39 0.79 -15.18
CA ASN A 122 -2.74 1.34 -15.34
C ASN A 122 -3.64 1.14 -14.12
N CYS A 123 -3.55 0.00 -13.43
CA CYS A 123 -4.42 -0.36 -12.31
C CYS A 123 -3.64 -0.88 -11.09
N PRO A 124 -2.64 -0.15 -10.58
CA PRO A 124 -1.80 -0.63 -9.50
C PRO A 124 -2.47 -0.77 -8.15
N GLY A 125 -3.37 0.12 -7.76
CA GLY A 125 -4.12 0.02 -6.51
C GLY A 125 -5.04 -1.19 -6.51
N THR A 126 -5.76 -1.34 -7.62
CA THR A 126 -6.64 -2.49 -7.85
C THR A 126 -5.88 -3.82 -7.84
N CYS A 127 -4.74 -3.92 -8.53
CA CYS A 127 -4.02 -5.19 -8.66
C CYS A 127 -2.93 -5.46 -7.62
N GLY A 128 -2.65 -4.54 -6.70
CA GLY A 128 -1.64 -4.75 -5.67
C GLY A 128 -0.22 -4.44 -6.13
N PHE A 129 -0.08 -3.58 -7.14
CA PHE A 129 1.19 -3.19 -7.75
C PHE A 129 1.65 -1.80 -7.34
N CYS A 130 1.11 -1.20 -6.28
CA CYS A 130 1.50 0.14 -5.83
C CYS A 130 3.00 0.30 -5.58
N LYS A 131 3.70 -0.79 -5.25
CA LYS A 131 5.17 -0.79 -5.10
C LYS A 131 5.93 -0.91 -6.42
N GLU A 132 5.28 -1.38 -7.47
CA GLU A 132 5.83 -1.57 -8.83
C GLU A 132 5.48 -0.39 -9.76
N SER A 133 4.36 0.27 -9.51
CA SER A 133 3.84 1.40 -10.27
C SER A 133 4.35 2.76 -9.82
N GLN A 134 5.10 2.80 -8.72
CA GLN A 134 5.98 3.92 -8.50
C GLN A 134 6.81 4.05 -9.79
N PRO A 135 6.96 5.25 -10.38
CA PRO A 135 7.99 5.42 -11.39
C PRO A 135 9.26 4.78 -10.82
N PRO A 136 10.07 4.04 -11.60
CA PRO A 136 11.38 3.64 -11.10
C PRO A 136 11.92 4.89 -10.43
N GLN A 137 12.09 4.87 -9.09
CA GLN A 137 12.76 5.93 -8.34
C GLN A 137 13.89 6.30 -9.26
N PRO A 138 13.90 7.54 -9.83
CA PRO A 138 14.54 7.85 -11.10
C PRO A 138 15.77 7.00 -11.11
N SER A 139 15.76 5.93 -11.92
CA SER A 139 16.89 5.01 -11.91
C SER A 139 18.02 5.95 -12.18
N GLN A 140 18.78 6.29 -11.14
CA GLN A 140 19.95 7.11 -11.32
C GLN A 140 20.63 6.35 -12.44
N PRO A 141 20.88 7.01 -13.60
CA PRO A 141 21.63 6.35 -14.65
C PRO A 141 22.73 5.60 -13.94
N ALA A 142 22.91 4.31 -14.26
CA ALA A 142 23.71 3.38 -13.45
C ALA A 142 25.15 3.86 -13.18
N ASP A 143 25.51 4.99 -13.82
CA ASP A 143 26.79 5.68 -13.85
C ASP A 143 26.86 6.95 -12.99
N ASP A 144 25.77 7.43 -12.35
CA ASP A 144 25.80 8.69 -11.58
C ASP A 144 25.32 8.49 -10.15
N CYS A 145 26.22 8.06 -9.28
CA CYS A 145 25.97 7.96 -7.84
C CYS A 145 26.47 9.22 -7.11
N PRO A 146 25.77 9.65 -6.05
CA PRO A 146 26.29 10.70 -5.19
C PRO A 146 27.61 10.24 -4.54
N PRO A 147 28.49 11.17 -4.16
CA PRO A 147 29.74 10.83 -3.48
C PRO A 147 29.47 10.07 -2.19
N ASP A 148 30.30 9.05 -1.94
CA ASP A 148 30.19 8.22 -0.75
C ASP A 148 30.30 9.06 0.53
N ASN A 149 29.52 8.70 1.55
CA ASN A 149 29.63 9.29 2.88
C ASN A 149 31.05 9.08 3.43
N ALA A 150 31.59 10.07 4.15
CA ALA A 150 32.90 9.98 4.78
C ALA A 150 33.06 8.77 5.73
N SER A 151 31.95 8.21 6.24
CA SER A 151 31.94 7.02 7.10
C SER A 151 31.96 5.69 6.34
N CYS A 152 31.78 5.70 5.01
CA CYS A 152 31.69 4.51 4.18
C CYS A 152 32.90 3.57 4.30
N PRO A 153 34.17 4.03 4.39
CA PRO A 153 35.30 3.15 4.64
C PRO A 153 35.12 2.29 5.90
N ARG A 154 34.61 2.89 6.98
CA ARG A 154 34.33 2.19 8.24
C ARG A 154 33.11 1.28 8.10
N TRP A 155 32.03 1.75 7.50
CA TRP A 155 30.79 0.97 7.36
C TRP A 155 30.96 -0.24 6.44
N ALA A 156 31.67 -0.09 5.32
CA ALA A 156 31.96 -1.19 4.41
C ALA A 156 32.80 -2.26 5.11
N ALA A 157 33.81 -1.88 5.89
CA ALA A 157 34.59 -2.81 6.73
C ALA A 157 33.74 -3.53 7.78
N ASN A 158 32.68 -2.88 8.29
CA ASN A 158 31.72 -3.47 9.23
C ASN A 158 30.54 -4.19 8.54
N GLY A 159 30.64 -4.48 7.24
CA GLY A 159 29.65 -5.31 6.53
C GLY A 159 28.42 -4.58 5.99
N TYR A 160 28.42 -3.25 5.96
CA TYR A 160 27.28 -2.44 5.49
C TYR A 160 26.79 -2.86 4.09
N CYS A 161 27.70 -3.12 3.14
CA CYS A 161 27.33 -3.51 1.78
C CYS A 161 26.53 -4.83 1.74
N LYS A 162 26.79 -5.76 2.67
CA LYS A 162 26.13 -7.07 2.77
C LYS A 162 24.97 -7.10 3.77
N SER A 163 24.73 -6.00 4.49
CA SER A 163 23.71 -5.95 5.54
C SER A 163 22.29 -6.14 4.99
N PRO A 164 21.47 -7.05 5.54
CA PRO A 164 20.05 -7.17 5.16
C PRO A 164 19.18 -6.05 5.73
N TYR A 165 19.71 -5.25 6.67
CA TYR A 165 18.98 -4.16 7.33
C TYR A 165 18.81 -2.91 6.45
N TYR A 166 19.64 -2.76 5.41
CA TYR A 166 19.58 -1.64 4.48
C TYR A 166 19.19 -2.12 3.09
N SER A 167 18.27 -1.41 2.45
CA SER A 167 17.89 -1.66 1.06
C SER A 167 19.05 -1.38 0.10
N ILE A 168 19.01 -1.98 -1.09
CA ILE A 168 20.01 -1.71 -2.14
C ILE A 168 20.01 -0.22 -2.54
N ALA A 169 18.86 0.44 -2.50
CA ALA A 169 18.73 1.87 -2.80
C ALA A 169 19.41 2.76 -1.76
N GLU A 170 19.26 2.46 -0.47
CA GLU A 170 19.94 3.21 0.61
C GLU A 170 21.46 3.04 0.55
N LYS A 171 21.90 1.81 0.25
CA LYS A 171 23.33 1.51 0.08
C LYS A 171 23.91 2.25 -1.12
N ARG A 172 23.19 2.29 -2.25
CA ARG A 172 23.53 3.08 -3.44
C ARG A 172 23.65 4.56 -3.15
N LYS A 173 22.70 5.12 -2.39
CA LYS A 173 22.66 6.54 -2.04
C LYS A 173 23.76 6.96 -1.05
N SER A 174 24.20 6.05 -0.18
CA SER A 174 25.12 6.38 0.91
C SER A 174 26.56 6.00 0.63
N CYS A 175 26.78 4.82 0.06
CA CYS A 175 28.09 4.18 -0.13
C CYS A 175 28.13 3.41 -1.47
N GLY A 176 27.58 4.01 -2.53
CA GLY A 176 27.39 3.37 -3.83
C GLY A 176 28.69 2.87 -4.45
N HIS A 177 29.74 3.70 -4.43
CA HIS A 177 31.02 3.39 -5.07
C HIS A 177 31.79 2.32 -4.30
N ILE A 178 31.95 2.46 -2.98
CA ILE A 178 32.65 1.46 -2.17
C ILE A 178 31.93 0.09 -2.16
N CYS A 179 30.60 0.09 -2.26
CA CYS A 179 29.80 -1.13 -2.31
C CYS A 179 29.66 -1.70 -3.74
N LYS A 180 30.23 -1.04 -4.76
CA LYS A 180 30.14 -1.45 -6.17
C LYS A 180 28.71 -1.62 -6.68
N LEU A 181 27.84 -0.75 -6.22
CA LEU A 181 26.45 -0.68 -6.69
C LEU A 181 26.29 0.34 -7.83
N CYS A 182 27.37 1.07 -8.07
CA CYS A 182 27.77 1.98 -9.12
C CYS A 182 29.33 1.97 -9.04
#